data_AF-X1M8Y4-F1
#
_entry.id   AF-X1M8Y4-F1
#
_cell.length_a   1.000
_cell.length_b   1.000
_cell.length_c   1.000
_cell.angle_alpha   90.00
_cell.angle_beta   90.00
_cell.angle_gamma   90.00
#
_symmetry.space_group_name_H-M   'P 1'
#
loop_
_entity.id
_entity.type
_entity.pdbx_description
1 polymer ?
#
loop_
_entity_poly.entity_id
_entity_poly.type
_entity_poly.pdbx_seq_one_letter_code
_entity_poly.pdbx_strand_id
1 'polypeptide(L)' 'MENGSKKAILWLLAIPYVGLLWVPFYNSREPELLGFPFFYWYQLAFVPLTAFVTWIVYRSVRYDD' A
#
# COMPACT_ATOMS: atom_id res chain seq x y z
N MET A 1 27.92 0.87 6.44
CA MET A 1 26.86 -0.14 6.21
C MET A 1 25.57 0.51 5.71
N GLU A 2 25.67 1.48 4.78
CA GLU A 2 24.59 2.44 4.47
C GLU A 2 23.62 1.95 3.38
N ASN A 3 24.06 1.04 2.51
CA ASN A 3 23.24 0.50 1.40
C ASN A 3 22.11 -0.44 1.86
N GLY A 4 22.21 -1.01 3.07
CA GLY A 4 21.19 -1.94 3.59
C GLY A 4 19.86 -1.25 3.89
N SER A 5 19.91 -0.03 4.45
CA SER A 5 18.72 0.75 4.79
C SER A 5 18.01 1.28 3.55
N LYS A 6 18.76 1.69 2.52
CA LYS A 6 18.22 2.19 1.24
C LYS A 6 17.42 1.12 0.49
N LYS A 7 17.91 -0.13 0.49
CA LYS A 7 17.15 -1.28 -0.04
C LYS A 7 15.93 -1.62 0.82
N ALA A 8 16.00 -1.41 2.14
CA ALA A 8 14.87 -1.66 3.05
C ALA A 8 13.64 -0.79 2.69
N ILE A 9 13.86 0.48 2.30
CA ILE A 9 12.78 1.38 1.87
C ILE A 9 12.05 0.89 0.63
N LEU A 10 12.72 0.22 -0.31
CA LEU A 10 12.08 -0.34 -1.50
C LEU A 10 11.07 -1.43 -1.15
N TRP A 11 11.21 -2.11 0.00
CA TRP A 11 10.23 -3.10 0.46
C TRP A 11 8.87 -2.49 0.82
N LEU A 12 8.79 -1.17 1.08
CA LEU A 12 7.50 -0.49 1.29
C LEU A 12 6.58 -0.65 0.06
N LEU A 13 7.13 -0.72 -1.16
CA LEU A 13 6.37 -0.95 -2.39
C LEU A 13 5.66 -2.32 -2.42
N ALA A 14 6.11 -3.29 -1.62
CA ALA A 14 5.49 -4.61 -1.55
C ALA A 14 4.21 -4.63 -0.69
N ILE A 15 4.03 -3.67 0.22
CA ILE A 15 2.87 -3.56 1.12
C ILE A 15 1.52 -3.63 0.37
N PRO A 16 1.28 -2.84 -0.70
CA PRO A 16 0.01 -2.90 -1.41
C PRO A 16 -0.26 -4.26 -2.06
N TYR A 17 0.78 -4.97 -2.51
CA TYR A 17 0.62 -6.31 -3.08
C TYR A 17 0.25 -7.34 -2.00
N VAL A 18 0.89 -7.28 -0.83
CA VAL A 18 0.56 -8.17 0.29
C VAL A 18 -0.86 -7.95 0.79
N GLY A 19 -1.30 -6.69 0.87
CA GLY A 19 -2.68 -6.36 1.25
C GLY A 19 -3.73 -6.87 0.25
N LEU A 20 -3.43 -6.82 -1.05
CA LEU A 20 -4.31 -7.36 -2.10
C LEU A 20 -4.24 -8.89 -2.23
N LEU A 21 -3.14 -9.54 -1.84
CA LEU A 21 -3.04 -11.01 -1.87
C LEU A 21 -3.82 -11.67 -0.73
N TRP A 22 -4.18 -10.93 0.32
CA TRP A 22 -4.95 -11.44 1.45
C TRP A 22 -6.45 -11.46 1.16
N VAL A 23 -6.84 -12.20 0.12
CA VAL A 23 -8.24 -12.35 -0.33
C VAL A 23 -9.23 -12.64 0.81
N PRO A 24 -8.99 -13.57 1.77
CA PRO A 24 -9.99 -13.84 2.80
C PRO A 24 -10.21 -12.69 3.79
N PHE A 25 -9.34 -11.68 3.82
CA PHE A 25 -9.50 -10.52 4.72
C PHE A 25 -10.52 -9.52 4.18
N TYR A 26 -10.55 -9.32 2.86
CA TYR A 26 -11.44 -8.36 2.22
C TYR A 26 -12.53 -8.95 1.34
N ASN A 27 -12.61 -10.28 1.26
CA ASN A 27 -13.73 -11.00 0.68
C ASN A 27 -14.95 -11.06 1.61
N SER A 28 -15.27 -9.93 2.25
CA SER A 28 -16.47 -9.73 3.04
C SER A 28 -17.31 -8.65 2.36
N ARG A 29 -18.63 -8.72 2.52
CA ARG A 29 -19.51 -7.63 2.07
C ARG A 29 -19.51 -6.47 3.07
N GLU A 30 -19.49 -6.82 4.35
CA GLU A 30 -19.48 -5.89 5.47
C GLU A 30 -18.04 -5.65 5.96
N PRO A 31 -17.69 -4.42 6.38
CA PRO A 31 -18.56 -3.24 6.47
C PRO A 31 -18.77 -2.54 5.12
N GLU A 32 -20.00 -2.10 4.88
CA GLU A 32 -20.34 -1.24 3.75
C GLU A 32 -20.06 0.24 4.12
N LEU A 33 -19.37 0.96 3.25
CA LEU A 33 -19.15 2.40 3.39
C LEU A 33 -20.00 3.14 2.36
N LEU A 34 -20.93 3.98 2.80
CA LEU A 34 -21.81 4.75 1.90
C LEU A 34 -22.57 3.88 0.87
N GLY A 35 -22.88 2.62 1.21
CA GLY A 35 -23.50 1.65 0.29
C GLY A 35 -22.52 0.94 -0.65
N PHE A 36 -21.21 1.16 -0.51
CA PHE A 36 -20.17 0.39 -1.20
C PHE A 36 -19.71 -0.79 -0.33
N PRO A 37 -19.75 -2.03 -0.85
CA PRO A 37 -19.23 -3.20 -0.15
C PRO A 37 -17.73 -3.11 0.17
N PHE A 38 -17.32 -3.80 1.25
CA PHE A 38 -15.92 -3.84 1.74
C PHE A 38 -14.90 -4.12 0.64
N PHE A 39 -15.16 -5.15 -0.17
CA PHE A 39 -14.32 -5.52 -1.30
C PHE A 39 -13.94 -4.35 -2.23
N TYR A 40 -14.90 -3.48 -2.56
CA TYR A 40 -14.70 -2.41 -3.54
C TYR A 40 -13.99 -1.20 -2.93
N TRP A 41 -14.48 -0.72 -1.78
CA TRP A 41 -13.88 0.47 -1.18
C TRP A 41 -12.48 0.17 -0.65
N TYR A 42 -12.22 -1.07 -0.21
CA TYR A 42 -10.88 -1.51 0.18
C TYR A 42 -9.92 -1.38 -1.00
N GLN A 43 -10.25 -1.90 -2.18
CA GLN A 43 -9.42 -1.73 -3.39
C GLN A 43 -9.26 -0.26 -3.79
N LEU A 44 -10.32 0.54 -3.66
CA LEU A 44 -10.26 1.97 -3.93
C LEU A 44 -9.32 2.69 -2.97
N ALA A 45 -9.33 2.34 -1.68
CA ALA A 45 -8.42 2.90 -0.67
C ALA A 45 -6.95 2.55 -0.94
N PHE A 46 -6.69 1.46 -1.67
CA PHE A 46 -5.33 1.10 -2.09
C PHE A 46 -4.78 2.06 -3.15
N VAL A 47 -5.61 2.77 -3.92
CA VAL A 47 -5.15 3.77 -4.89
C VAL A 47 -4.40 4.93 -4.22
N PRO A 48 -4.98 5.68 -3.27
CA PRO A 48 -4.23 6.72 -2.57
C PRO A 48 -3.13 6.15 -1.67
N LEU A 49 -3.33 4.95 -1.08
CA LEU A 49 -2.30 4.30 -0.27
C LEU A 49 -1.04 4.00 -1.09
N THR A 50 -1.19 3.39 -2.26
CA THR A 50 -0.07 3.09 -3.18
C THR A 50 0.62 4.37 -3.62
N ALA A 51 -0.14 5.38 -4.04
CA ALA A 51 0.43 6.68 -4.42
C ALA A 51 1.22 7.33 -3.27
N PHE A 52 0.72 7.26 -2.04
CA PHE A 52 1.38 7.78 -0.85
C PHE A 52 2.66 7.01 -0.52
N VAL A 53 2.62 5.68 -0.55
CA VAL A 53 3.79 4.83 -0.34
C VAL A 53 4.85 5.09 -1.40
N THR A 54 4.47 5.16 -2.68
CA THR A 54 5.38 5.50 -3.78
C THR A 54 5.96 6.90 -3.60
N TRP A 55 5.17 7.88 -3.15
CA TRP A 55 5.66 9.23 -2.86
C TRP A 55 6.70 9.25 -1.73
N ILE A 56 6.46 8.51 -0.64
CA ILE A 56 7.43 8.36 0.47
C ILE A 56 8.73 7.75 -0.07
N VAL A 57 8.64 6.63 -0.78
CA VAL A 57 9.82 5.94 -1.33
C VAL A 57 10.58 6.87 -2.28
N TYR A 58 9.88 7.57 -3.17
CA TYR A 58 10.49 8.52 -4.10
C TYR A 58 11.19 9.67 -3.38
N ARG A 59 10.55 10.27 -2.36
CA ARG A 59 11.12 11.34 -1.55
C ARG A 59 12.35 10.89 -0.78
N SER A 60 12.30 9.71 -0.15
CA SER A 60 13.42 9.18 0.63
C SER A 60 14.60 8.76 -0.24
N VAL A 61 14.36 8.20 -1.42
CA VAL A 61 15.43 7.89 -2.38
C VAL A 61 16.05 9.19 -2.92
N ARG A 62 15.24 10.21 -3.23
CA ARG A 62 15.69 11.48 -3.81
C ARG A 62 16.35 12.45 -2.82
N TYR A 63 16.06 12.35 -1.52
CA TYR A 63 16.68 13.18 -0.48
C TYR A 63 18.11 12.73 -0.14
N ASP A 64 18.42 11.47 -0.45
CA ASP A 64 19.71 10.83 -0.19
C ASP A 64 20.71 10.97 -1.37
N ASP A 65 20.31 11.67 -2.45
CA ASP A 65 21.15 12.12 -3.59
C ASP A 65 21.48 13.62 -3.44
#